data_AF-A0A7Y5Q8T3-F1
#
_entry.id   AF-A0A7Y5Q8T3-F1
#
_cell.length_a   1.000
_cell.length_b   1.000
_cell.length_c   1.000
_cell.angle_alpha   90.00
_cell.angle_beta   90.00
_cell.angle_gamma   90.00
#
_symmetry.space_group_name_H-M   'P 1'
#
loop_
_entity.id
_entity.type
_entity.pdbx_description
1 polymer ?
#
loop_
_entity_poly.entity_id
_entity_poly.type
_entity_poly.pdbx_seq_one_letter_code
_entity_poly.pdbx_strand_id
1 'polypeptide(L)'
;TWMAIGRLHRLGVAAGVTAAAAWLLTLLGGAFRAPRWLLWWAALYLPSIALLVLKPALAAKLLALLAGLTFPTLGARWAWLRLHLQPPRSLLGAVAVLWVTVGWAVLGGLMVVGLLSQTSYLLAHDTFTGVKLTQLVPLLAAAALVTTGLTLPGVGLAEARASWRRFWTSPVLVLHTVLAMVVLVLVGMLLLRSGNEGVEISETELRFRALLEVVFGARPRTKEFLLGHPALLLAALAAWRGRQAWVAPLYLLGMVGVVSTLNTFCHLHTPLTQSLLRTFHALWLGTVLGLLVYAVARPKQGEG
;
A
#
# COMPACT_ATOMS: atom_id res chain seq x y z
N THR A 1 20.85 30.34 5.48
CA THR A 1 21.29 28.96 5.81
C THR A 1 20.12 27.99 5.90
N TRP A 2 19.09 28.22 6.74
CA TRP A 2 17.91 27.32 6.88
C TRP A 2 17.08 27.11 5.59
N MET A 3 16.88 28.17 4.80
CA MET A 3 16.17 28.07 3.51
C MET A 3 16.91 27.27 2.44
N ALA A 4 18.25 27.17 2.52
CA ALA A 4 19.05 26.38 1.59
C ALA A 4 18.99 24.89 1.97
N ILE A 5 19.10 24.59 3.27
CA ILE A 5 18.96 23.23 3.83
C ILE A 5 17.59 22.63 3.47
N GLY A 6 16.51 23.42 3.62
CA GLY A 6 15.16 22.97 3.25
C GLY A 6 14.94 22.77 1.74
N ARG A 7 15.76 23.39 0.88
CA ARG A 7 15.71 23.15 -0.58
C ARG A 7 16.50 21.89 -0.96
N LEU A 8 17.70 21.72 -0.41
CA LEU A 8 18.54 20.52 -0.61
C LEU A 8 17.80 19.24 -0.17
N HIS A 9 17.15 19.28 0.99
CA HIS A 9 16.32 18.17 1.45
C HIS A 9 15.23 17.79 0.44
N ARG A 10 14.46 18.78 -0.05
CA ARG A 10 13.37 18.54 -1.01
C ARG A 10 13.88 18.00 -2.36
N LEU A 11 15.05 18.43 -2.81
CA LEU A 11 15.68 17.88 -4.01
C LEU A 11 16.08 16.42 -3.83
N GLY A 12 16.68 16.08 -2.67
CA GLY A 12 17.02 14.69 -2.35
C GLY A 12 15.79 13.78 -2.28
N VAL A 13 14.73 14.22 -1.60
CA VAL A 13 13.47 13.46 -1.53
C VAL A 13 12.82 13.34 -2.91
N ALA A 14 12.81 14.42 -3.71
CA ALA A 14 12.29 14.39 -5.08
C ALA A 14 13.06 13.38 -5.95
N ALA A 15 14.40 13.36 -5.87
CA ALA A 15 15.23 12.42 -6.61
C ALA A 15 14.89 10.95 -6.26
N GLY A 16 14.69 10.66 -4.97
CA GLY A 16 14.31 9.32 -4.50
C GLY A 16 12.91 8.90 -4.98
N VAL A 17 11.93 9.80 -4.90
CA VAL A 17 10.56 9.54 -5.36
C VAL A 17 10.50 9.32 -6.87
N THR A 18 11.16 10.18 -7.65
CA THR A 18 11.19 10.02 -9.12
C THR A 18 11.99 8.80 -9.55
N ALA A 19 13.05 8.42 -8.81
CA ALA A 19 13.80 7.19 -9.06
C ALA A 19 12.95 5.93 -8.87
N ALA A 20 12.16 5.89 -7.79
CA ALA A 20 11.21 4.80 -7.55
C ALA A 20 10.12 4.76 -8.62
N ALA A 21 9.61 5.92 -9.03
CA ALA A 21 8.57 6.00 -10.06
C ALA A 21 9.11 5.55 -11.43
N ALA A 22 10.31 5.99 -11.79
CA ALA A 22 11.02 5.52 -12.97
C ALA A 22 11.26 4.01 -12.94
N TRP A 23 11.60 3.46 -11.77
CA TRP A 23 11.73 2.01 -11.61
C TRP A 23 10.41 1.30 -11.91
N LEU A 24 9.30 1.74 -11.34
CA LEU A 24 7.99 1.17 -11.64
C LEU A 24 7.65 1.24 -13.14
N LEU A 25 7.89 2.39 -13.78
CA LEU A 25 7.63 2.58 -15.22
C LEU A 25 8.49 1.69 -16.10
N THR A 26 9.75 1.42 -15.72
CA THR A 26 10.58 0.47 -16.46
C THR A 26 10.13 -0.97 -16.38
N LEU A 27 9.38 -1.32 -15.34
CA LEU A 27 8.84 -2.66 -15.16
C LEU A 27 7.55 -2.87 -15.97
N LEU A 28 6.99 -1.82 -16.57
CA LEU A 28 5.86 -1.93 -17.49
C LEU A 28 6.32 -2.57 -18.81
N GLY A 29 5.76 -3.74 -19.12
CA GLY A 29 6.01 -4.43 -20.38
C GLY A 29 7.35 -5.16 -20.45
N GLY A 30 7.90 -5.59 -19.30
CA GLY A 30 8.99 -6.56 -19.27
C GLY A 30 10.07 -6.30 -18.21
N ALA A 31 11.27 -6.84 -18.46
CA ALA A 31 12.40 -6.77 -17.55
C ALA A 31 13.01 -5.37 -17.43
N PHE A 32 13.65 -5.10 -16.29
CA PHE A 32 14.36 -3.85 -16.03
C PHE A 32 15.47 -3.62 -17.06
N ARG A 33 15.56 -2.37 -17.57
CA ARG A 33 16.65 -1.94 -18.46
C ARG A 33 17.16 -0.57 -18.01
N ALA A 34 18.44 -0.49 -17.66
CA ALA A 34 19.05 0.73 -17.12
C ALA A 34 18.89 1.97 -18.02
N PRO A 35 19.03 1.89 -19.36
CA PRO A 35 18.81 3.07 -20.20
C PRO A 35 17.36 3.58 -20.15
N ARG A 36 16.37 2.67 -20.16
CA ARG A 36 14.96 3.04 -20.00
C ARG A 36 14.70 3.67 -18.63
N TRP A 37 15.38 3.19 -17.59
CA TRP A 37 15.26 3.73 -16.24
C TRP A 37 15.81 5.15 -16.16
N LEU A 38 17.01 5.38 -16.68
CA LEU A 38 17.62 6.71 -16.71
C LEU A 38 16.75 7.71 -17.50
N LEU A 39 16.18 7.29 -18.62
CA LEU A 39 15.26 8.12 -19.40
C LEU A 39 14.02 8.52 -18.60
N TRP A 40 13.34 7.56 -17.96
CA TRP A 40 12.18 7.87 -17.12
C TRP A 40 12.55 8.71 -15.90
N TRP A 41 13.70 8.44 -15.29
CA TRP A 41 14.16 9.20 -14.14
C TRP A 41 14.46 10.64 -14.51
N ALA A 42 15.18 10.88 -15.60
CA ALA A 42 15.45 12.23 -16.11
C ALA A 42 14.14 12.95 -16.50
N ALA A 43 13.22 12.26 -17.18
CA ALA A 43 11.93 12.80 -17.59
C ALA A 43 11.03 13.20 -16.41
N LEU A 44 11.14 12.53 -15.26
CA LEU A 44 10.39 12.88 -14.05
C LEU A 44 11.13 13.88 -13.16
N TYR A 45 12.44 13.74 -13.02
CA TYR A 45 13.25 14.52 -12.08
C TYR A 45 13.51 15.94 -12.58
N LEU A 46 13.86 16.14 -13.86
CA LEU A 46 14.16 17.48 -14.39
C LEU A 46 12.95 18.45 -14.27
N PRO A 47 11.71 18.05 -14.65
CA PRO A 47 10.55 18.91 -14.43
C PRO A 47 10.25 19.13 -12.94
N SER A 48 10.54 18.14 -12.09
CA SER A 48 10.36 18.28 -10.64
C SER A 48 11.30 19.33 -10.04
N ILE A 49 12.55 19.43 -10.52
CA ILE A 49 13.47 20.51 -10.12
C ILE A 49 12.89 21.87 -10.52
N ALA A 50 12.46 22.02 -11.77
CA ALA A 50 11.87 23.27 -12.25
C ALA A 50 10.63 23.66 -11.40
N LEU A 51 9.76 22.69 -11.12
CA LEU A 51 8.55 22.94 -10.33
C LEU A 51 8.86 23.26 -8.87
N LEU A 52 9.88 22.65 -8.27
CA LEU A 52 10.32 22.96 -6.90
C LEU A 52 10.85 24.40 -6.79
N VAL A 53 11.41 24.95 -7.87
CA VAL A 53 11.88 26.35 -7.93
C VAL A 53 10.71 27.31 -8.20
N LEU A 54 9.87 27.00 -9.19
CA LEU A 54 8.81 27.91 -9.66
C LEU A 54 7.56 27.89 -8.78
N LYS A 55 7.14 26.71 -8.32
CA LYS A 55 5.89 26.48 -7.56
C LYS A 55 6.09 25.40 -6.47
N PRO A 56 6.88 25.69 -5.41
CA PRO A 56 7.29 24.70 -4.41
C PRO A 56 6.14 23.98 -3.70
N ALA A 57 5.02 24.67 -3.45
CA ALA A 57 3.84 24.07 -2.82
C ALA A 57 3.17 23.03 -3.74
N LEU A 58 3.02 23.35 -5.03
CA LEU A 58 2.48 22.43 -6.03
C LEU A 58 3.41 21.23 -6.23
N ALA A 59 4.72 21.47 -6.32
CA ALA A 59 5.72 20.41 -6.42
C ALA A 59 5.63 19.42 -5.26
N ALA A 60 5.51 19.91 -4.02
CA ALA A 60 5.38 19.07 -2.85
C ALA A 60 4.11 18.19 -2.92
N LYS A 61 2.95 18.75 -3.31
CA LYS A 61 1.70 17.98 -3.47
C LYS A 61 1.83 16.90 -4.56
N LEU A 62 2.40 17.25 -5.72
CA LEU A 62 2.55 16.31 -6.83
C LEU A 62 3.57 15.20 -6.54
N LEU A 63 4.71 15.53 -5.93
CA LEU A 63 5.71 14.55 -5.53
C LEU A 63 5.19 13.66 -4.39
N ALA A 64 4.42 14.21 -3.45
CA ALA A 64 3.78 13.41 -2.40
C ALA A 64 2.74 12.44 -3.00
N LEU A 65 1.95 12.90 -3.97
CA LEU A 65 1.06 12.02 -4.73
C LEU A 65 1.86 10.93 -5.45
N LEU A 66 2.93 11.29 -6.17
CA LEU A 66 3.78 10.33 -6.87
C LEU A 66 4.37 9.28 -5.91
N ALA A 67 4.86 9.70 -4.73
CA ALA A 67 5.33 8.80 -3.70
C ALA A 67 4.22 7.86 -3.20
N GLY A 68 3.04 8.41 -2.91
CA GLY A 68 1.88 7.66 -2.44
C GLY A 68 1.35 6.64 -3.44
N LEU A 69 1.53 6.89 -4.74
CA LEU A 69 1.18 5.94 -5.81
C LEU A 69 2.28 4.88 -5.99
N THR A 70 3.54 5.31 -6.01
CA THR A 70 4.68 4.46 -6.41
C THR A 70 5.08 3.44 -5.35
N PHE A 71 5.20 3.85 -4.10
CA PHE A 71 5.76 2.97 -3.07
C PHE A 71 4.83 1.78 -2.74
N PRO A 72 3.51 1.98 -2.53
CA PRO A 72 2.61 0.85 -2.31
C PRO A 72 2.48 -0.04 -3.54
N THR A 73 2.57 0.48 -4.77
CA THR A 73 2.54 -0.34 -6.00
C THR A 73 3.80 -1.18 -6.16
N LEU A 74 4.99 -0.65 -5.84
CA LEU A 74 6.22 -1.43 -5.78
C LEU A 74 6.15 -2.52 -4.70
N GLY A 75 5.63 -2.19 -3.51
CA GLY A 75 5.38 -3.17 -2.45
C GLY A 75 4.40 -4.26 -2.85
N ALA A 76 3.30 -3.88 -3.52
CA ALA A 76 2.31 -4.79 -4.08
C ALA A 76 2.97 -5.76 -5.08
N ARG A 77 3.70 -5.21 -6.05
CA ARG A 77 4.41 -6.01 -7.05
C ARG A 77 5.42 -6.97 -6.42
N TRP A 78 6.20 -6.48 -5.47
CA TRP A 78 7.19 -7.30 -4.76
C TRP A 78 6.50 -8.45 -4.00
N ALA A 79 5.42 -8.17 -3.26
CA ALA A 79 4.65 -9.22 -2.59
C ALA A 79 4.14 -10.24 -3.59
N TRP A 80 3.47 -9.81 -4.66
CA TRP A 80 2.89 -10.74 -5.65
C TRP A 80 3.94 -11.65 -6.28
N LEU A 81 5.13 -11.13 -6.60
CA LEU A 81 6.25 -11.96 -7.09
C LEU A 81 6.69 -13.01 -6.08
N ARG A 82 6.78 -12.64 -4.80
CA ARG A 82 7.13 -13.54 -3.70
C ARG A 82 6.03 -14.53 -3.38
N LEU A 83 4.77 -14.25 -3.71
CA LEU A 83 3.67 -15.17 -3.49
C LEU A 83 3.48 -16.15 -4.66
N HIS A 84 3.68 -15.67 -5.89
CA HIS A 84 3.34 -16.43 -7.10
C HIS A 84 4.53 -17.11 -7.75
N LEU A 85 5.71 -16.47 -7.80
CA LEU A 85 6.90 -17.00 -8.48
C LEU A 85 7.94 -17.56 -7.50
N GLN A 86 8.03 -17.00 -6.30
CA GLN A 86 9.02 -17.38 -5.29
C GLN A 86 8.39 -17.58 -3.91
N PRO A 87 7.41 -18.50 -3.78
CA PRO A 87 6.64 -18.68 -2.55
C PRO A 87 7.56 -18.85 -1.33
N PRO A 88 7.19 -18.26 -0.18
CA PRO A 88 7.98 -18.40 1.03
C PRO A 88 8.08 -19.88 1.42
N ARG A 89 9.27 -20.29 1.89
CA ARG A 89 9.57 -21.69 2.27
C ARG A 89 9.42 -21.94 3.77
N SER A 90 9.18 -20.90 4.57
CA SER A 90 9.09 -20.97 6.02
C SER A 90 8.10 -19.95 6.56
N LEU A 91 7.70 -20.13 7.82
CA LEU A 91 6.87 -19.18 8.55
C LEU A 91 7.51 -17.79 8.61
N LEU A 92 8.80 -17.74 8.92
CA LEU A 92 9.57 -16.49 8.94
C LEU A 92 9.58 -15.81 7.56
N GLY A 93 9.67 -16.60 6.48
CA GLY A 93 9.55 -16.09 5.12
C GLY A 93 8.18 -15.46 4.84
N ALA A 94 7.09 -16.06 5.33
CA ALA A 94 5.74 -15.51 5.17
C ALA A 94 5.55 -14.21 5.97
N VAL A 95 6.06 -14.17 7.20
CA VAL A 95 6.08 -12.94 8.02
C VAL A 95 6.92 -11.86 7.33
N ALA A 96 8.08 -12.21 6.77
CA ALA A 96 8.94 -11.28 6.04
C ALA A 96 8.22 -10.68 4.82
N VAL A 97 7.37 -11.45 4.12
CA VAL A 97 6.55 -10.90 3.01
C VAL A 97 5.63 -9.78 3.52
N LEU A 98 4.89 -10.01 4.61
CA LEU A 98 4.03 -8.97 5.20
C LEU A 98 4.85 -7.73 5.59
N TRP A 99 5.93 -7.92 6.36
CA TRP A 99 6.69 -6.82 6.93
C TRP A 99 7.42 -5.98 5.87
N VAL A 100 8.01 -6.61 4.86
CA VAL A 100 8.67 -5.88 3.76
C VAL A 100 7.66 -5.13 2.91
N THR A 101 6.48 -5.71 2.62
CA THR A 101 5.44 -5.01 1.85
C THR A 101 4.88 -3.81 2.60
N VAL A 102 4.66 -3.93 3.92
CA VAL A 102 4.27 -2.79 4.76
C VAL A 102 5.41 -1.77 4.86
N GLY A 103 6.66 -2.23 4.91
CA GLY A 103 7.85 -1.37 4.87
C GLY A 103 7.90 -0.46 3.64
N TRP A 104 7.52 -0.97 2.46
CA TRP A 104 7.37 -0.13 1.26
C TRP A 104 6.37 1.01 1.47
N ALA A 105 5.20 0.74 2.05
CA ALA A 105 4.20 1.76 2.34
C ALA A 105 4.68 2.78 3.38
N VAL A 106 5.42 2.34 4.41
CA VAL A 106 6.04 3.23 5.40
C VAL A 106 7.08 4.13 4.74
N LEU A 107 7.97 3.58 3.90
CA LEU A 107 8.95 4.38 3.15
C LEU A 107 8.25 5.45 2.30
N GLY A 108 7.19 5.09 1.57
CA GLY A 108 6.37 6.05 0.83
C GLY A 108 5.76 7.13 1.72
N GLY A 109 5.22 6.74 2.88
CA GLY A 109 4.69 7.66 3.88
C GLY A 109 5.74 8.63 4.42
N LEU A 110 6.96 8.16 4.70
CA LEU A 110 8.07 9.00 5.12
C LEU A 110 8.48 10.02 4.03
N MET A 111 8.48 9.61 2.75
CA MET A 111 8.71 10.53 1.64
C MET A 111 7.61 11.59 1.55
N VAL A 112 6.33 11.20 1.73
CA VAL A 112 5.19 12.14 1.77
C VAL A 112 5.36 13.16 2.90
N VAL A 113 5.69 12.70 4.11
CA VAL A 113 5.92 13.57 5.27
C VAL A 113 7.09 14.52 5.02
N GLY A 114 8.21 14.03 4.48
CA GLY A 114 9.37 14.87 4.15
C GLY A 114 9.08 15.94 3.09
N LEU A 115 8.19 15.65 2.13
CA LEU A 115 7.80 16.63 1.11
C LEU A 115 6.82 17.68 1.64
N LEU A 116 5.93 17.29 2.54
CA LEU A 116 4.84 18.12 3.05
C LEU A 116 5.09 18.70 4.46
N SER A 117 6.33 18.63 4.98
CA SER A 117 6.70 19.09 6.31
C SER A 117 6.69 20.62 6.53
N GLN A 118 6.03 21.39 5.66
CA GLN A 118 5.91 22.84 5.82
C GLN A 118 4.83 23.19 6.84
N THR A 119 5.03 24.28 7.59
CA THR A 119 4.17 24.74 8.69
C THR A 119 2.69 24.87 8.30
N SER A 120 2.42 25.21 7.04
CA SER A 120 1.06 25.34 6.50
C SER A 120 0.26 24.02 6.45
N TYR A 121 0.92 22.88 6.23
CA TYR A 121 0.26 21.57 6.24
C TYR A 121 0.16 20.98 7.65
N LEU A 122 1.11 21.33 8.52
CA LEU A 122 1.12 20.91 9.92
C LEU A 122 0.01 21.60 10.72
N LEU A 123 -0.33 22.84 10.39
CA LEU A 123 -1.39 23.65 11.01
C LEU A 123 -2.80 23.40 10.43
N ALA A 124 -2.99 22.33 9.65
CA ALA A 124 -4.26 21.89 9.07
C ALA A 124 -4.99 22.89 8.14
N HIS A 125 -4.35 23.99 7.72
CA HIS A 125 -4.94 24.96 6.79
C HIS A 125 -5.05 24.44 5.34
N ASP A 126 -4.24 23.45 4.96
CA ASP A 126 -4.25 22.85 3.62
C ASP A 126 -4.20 21.32 3.76
N THR A 127 -5.28 20.64 3.37
CA THR A 127 -5.37 19.17 3.49
C THR A 127 -4.86 18.51 2.21
N PHE A 128 -4.08 17.43 2.32
CA PHE A 128 -3.65 16.66 1.14
C PHE A 128 -4.87 16.00 0.47
N THR A 129 -5.34 16.56 -0.64
CA THR A 129 -6.51 16.07 -1.39
C THR A 129 -6.25 14.77 -2.15
N GLY A 130 -4.97 14.44 -2.38
CA GLY A 130 -4.53 13.24 -3.09
C GLY A 130 -4.75 11.92 -2.34
N VAL A 131 -5.18 11.95 -1.08
CA VAL A 131 -5.42 10.76 -0.24
C VAL A 131 -6.24 9.69 -0.96
N LYS A 132 -7.36 10.08 -1.59
CA LYS A 132 -8.25 9.13 -2.27
C LYS A 132 -7.55 8.43 -3.45
N LEU A 133 -6.74 9.17 -4.22
CA LEU A 133 -5.98 8.61 -5.34
C LEU A 133 -4.87 7.68 -4.85
N THR A 134 -4.13 8.08 -3.82
CA THR A 134 -3.10 7.23 -3.19
C THR A 134 -3.68 5.95 -2.58
N GLN A 135 -4.99 5.92 -2.32
CA GLN A 135 -5.67 4.72 -1.87
C GLN A 135 -6.18 3.84 -3.03
N LEU A 136 -6.86 4.45 -3.98
CA LEU A 136 -7.50 3.73 -5.08
C LEU A 136 -6.46 3.13 -6.05
N VAL A 137 -5.51 3.94 -6.52
CA VAL A 137 -4.66 3.56 -7.65
C VAL A 137 -3.73 2.38 -7.32
N PRO A 138 -3.04 2.32 -6.16
CA PRO A 138 -2.20 1.16 -5.88
C PRO A 138 -2.96 -0.15 -5.73
N LEU A 139 -4.20 -0.07 -5.22
CA LEU A 139 -5.08 -1.21 -5.10
C LEU A 139 -5.57 -1.70 -6.46
N LEU A 140 -5.97 -0.79 -7.34
CA LEU A 140 -6.30 -1.11 -8.73
C LEU A 140 -5.09 -1.68 -9.48
N ALA A 141 -3.89 -1.13 -9.26
CA ALA A 141 -2.67 -1.66 -9.83
C ALA A 141 -2.35 -3.07 -9.32
N ALA A 142 -2.58 -3.36 -8.03
CA ALA A 142 -2.47 -4.70 -7.47
C ALA A 142 -3.48 -5.68 -8.11
N ALA A 143 -4.73 -5.25 -8.30
CA ALA A 143 -5.75 -6.02 -9.00
C ALA A 143 -5.38 -6.28 -10.47
N ALA A 144 -4.92 -5.26 -11.18
CA ALA A 144 -4.44 -5.37 -12.56
C ALA A 144 -3.23 -6.30 -12.66
N LEU A 145 -2.32 -6.27 -11.68
CA LEU A 145 -1.17 -7.17 -11.63
C LEU A 145 -1.61 -8.63 -11.50
N VAL A 146 -2.57 -8.92 -10.62
CA VAL A 146 -3.09 -10.27 -10.41
C VAL A 146 -3.80 -10.80 -11.66
N THR A 147 -4.54 -9.94 -12.38
CA THR A 147 -5.36 -10.36 -13.53
C THR A 147 -4.60 -10.38 -14.86
N THR A 148 -3.65 -9.47 -15.05
CA THR A 148 -2.95 -9.29 -16.34
C THR A 148 -1.50 -9.74 -16.31
N GLY A 149 -0.87 -9.78 -15.13
CA GLY A 149 0.56 -10.04 -15.03
C GLY A 149 1.45 -8.97 -15.65
N LEU A 150 0.95 -7.78 -16.03
CA LEU A 150 1.66 -6.78 -16.86
C LEU A 150 3.06 -6.40 -16.38
N THR A 151 3.32 -6.46 -15.07
CA THR A 151 4.64 -6.14 -14.49
C THR A 151 5.44 -7.37 -14.08
N LEU A 152 4.97 -8.58 -14.40
CA LEU A 152 5.70 -9.82 -14.18
C LEU A 152 6.83 -9.95 -15.20
N PRO A 153 7.97 -10.55 -14.81
CA PRO A 153 9.04 -10.85 -15.75
C PRO A 153 8.54 -11.68 -16.93
N GLY A 154 8.88 -11.28 -18.15
CA GLY A 154 8.52 -11.99 -19.37
C GLY A 154 7.15 -11.66 -19.96
N VAL A 155 6.27 -10.98 -19.21
CA VAL A 155 4.92 -10.64 -19.70
C VAL A 155 4.94 -9.36 -20.52
N GLY A 156 4.59 -9.47 -21.81
CA GLY A 156 4.44 -8.33 -22.72
C GLY A 156 3.07 -7.65 -22.61
N LEU A 157 2.94 -6.44 -23.16
CA LEU A 157 1.67 -5.71 -23.23
C LEU A 157 0.56 -6.48 -23.98
N ALA A 158 0.94 -7.22 -25.04
CA ALA A 158 0.00 -8.03 -25.82
C ALA A 158 -0.57 -9.20 -24.99
N GLU A 159 0.28 -9.87 -24.23
CA GLU A 159 -0.11 -10.98 -23.35
C GLU A 159 -0.96 -10.49 -22.16
N ALA A 160 -0.60 -9.34 -21.59
CA ALA A 160 -1.40 -8.70 -20.55
C ALA A 160 -2.81 -8.36 -21.06
N ARG A 161 -2.93 -7.84 -22.29
CA ARG A 161 -4.22 -7.54 -22.93
C ARG A 161 -5.03 -8.81 -23.20
N ALA A 162 -4.38 -9.90 -23.60
CA ALA A 162 -5.04 -11.19 -23.79
C ALA A 162 -5.55 -11.76 -22.45
N SER A 163 -4.75 -11.68 -21.39
CA SER A 163 -5.10 -12.12 -20.04
C SER A 163 -6.26 -11.30 -19.45
N TRP A 164 -6.25 -9.98 -19.66
CA TRP A 164 -7.37 -9.11 -19.31
C TRP A 164 -8.67 -9.54 -19.98
N ARG A 165 -8.64 -9.78 -21.30
CA ARG A 165 -9.83 -10.25 -22.03
C ARG A 165 -10.34 -11.58 -21.46
N ARG A 166 -9.44 -12.53 -21.20
CA ARG A 166 -9.80 -13.83 -20.59
C ARG A 166 -10.47 -13.66 -19.24
N PHE A 167 -9.94 -12.79 -18.37
CA PHE A 167 -10.52 -12.52 -17.05
C PHE A 167 -11.97 -12.03 -17.11
N TRP A 168 -12.31 -11.16 -18.07
CA TRP A 168 -13.69 -10.68 -18.25
C TRP A 168 -14.64 -11.71 -18.85
N THR A 169 -14.12 -12.68 -19.62
CA THR A 169 -14.92 -13.72 -20.27
C THR A 169 -15.01 -15.02 -19.47
N SER A 170 -14.27 -15.16 -18.36
CA SER A 170 -14.32 -16.35 -17.52
C SER A 170 -15.58 -16.36 -16.63
N PRO A 171 -16.19 -17.53 -16.38
CA PRO A 171 -17.27 -17.66 -15.41
C PRO A 171 -16.79 -17.19 -14.02
N VAL A 172 -17.71 -16.60 -13.25
CA VAL A 172 -17.45 -15.88 -11.99
C VAL A 172 -16.56 -16.74 -11.07
N LEU A 173 -15.28 -16.38 -10.99
CA LEU A 173 -14.31 -17.00 -10.11
C LEU A 173 -14.35 -16.30 -8.76
N VAL A 174 -13.84 -16.99 -7.72
CA VAL A 174 -13.58 -16.44 -6.38
C VAL A 174 -12.93 -15.05 -6.45
N LEU A 175 -12.07 -14.83 -7.45
CA LEU A 175 -11.40 -13.55 -7.71
C LEU A 175 -12.36 -12.41 -8.06
N HIS A 176 -13.40 -12.63 -8.87
CA HIS A 176 -14.41 -11.60 -9.21
C HIS A 176 -15.20 -11.18 -7.97
N THR A 177 -15.61 -12.13 -7.15
CA THR A 177 -16.28 -11.87 -5.86
C THR A 177 -15.39 -11.07 -4.90
N VAL A 178 -14.10 -11.39 -4.83
CA VAL A 178 -13.18 -10.65 -3.96
C VAL A 178 -12.83 -9.28 -4.52
N LEU A 179 -12.75 -9.12 -5.84
CA LEU A 179 -12.64 -7.81 -6.46
C LEU A 179 -13.87 -6.95 -6.13
N ALA A 180 -15.06 -7.53 -6.21
CA ALA A 180 -16.31 -6.86 -5.81
C ALA A 180 -16.30 -6.49 -4.31
N MET A 181 -15.81 -7.36 -3.43
CA MET A 181 -15.66 -7.06 -2.00
C MET A 181 -14.64 -5.94 -1.75
N VAL A 182 -13.49 -5.96 -2.44
CA VAL A 182 -12.47 -4.91 -2.34
C VAL A 182 -13.04 -3.58 -2.81
N VAL A 183 -13.77 -3.57 -3.93
CA VAL A 183 -14.50 -2.39 -4.42
C VAL A 183 -15.53 -1.93 -3.39
N LEU A 184 -16.30 -2.83 -2.80
CA LEU A 184 -17.29 -2.51 -1.77
C LEU A 184 -16.64 -1.90 -0.52
N VAL A 185 -15.52 -2.44 -0.05
CA VAL A 185 -14.75 -1.87 1.06
C VAL A 185 -14.22 -0.49 0.70
N LEU A 186 -13.72 -0.31 -0.53
CA LEU A 186 -13.22 0.97 -1.00
C LEU A 186 -14.32 2.02 -1.10
N VAL A 187 -15.46 1.64 -1.68
CA VAL A 187 -16.67 2.46 -1.76
C VAL A 187 -17.18 2.78 -0.36
N GLY A 188 -17.23 1.81 0.55
CA GLY A 188 -17.58 2.04 1.95
C GLY A 188 -16.61 3.00 2.64
N MET A 189 -15.30 2.89 2.39
CA MET A 189 -14.30 3.83 2.92
C MET A 189 -14.44 5.24 2.32
N LEU A 190 -14.86 5.36 1.06
CA LEU A 190 -15.12 6.63 0.41
C LEU A 190 -16.42 7.28 0.89
N LEU A 191 -17.49 6.50 1.03
CA LEU A 191 -18.83 6.94 1.46
C LEU A 191 -18.87 7.28 2.96
N LEU A 192 -18.30 6.42 3.82
CA LEU A 192 -18.20 6.67 5.28
C LEU A 192 -17.31 7.88 5.61
N ARG A 193 -16.56 8.40 4.64
CA ARG A 193 -15.68 9.56 4.81
C ARG A 193 -16.16 10.79 4.04
N SER A 194 -17.19 10.68 3.20
CA SER A 194 -17.77 11.81 2.46
C SER A 194 -19.12 12.29 2.99
N GLY A 195 -19.71 11.63 3.98
CA GLY A 195 -20.99 12.02 4.56
C GLY A 195 -20.81 12.76 5.88
N ASN A 196 -21.00 14.08 5.83
CA ASN A 196 -21.60 14.86 6.89
C ASN A 196 -22.74 14.05 7.55
N GLU A 197 -22.72 13.90 8.88
CA GLU A 197 -23.80 13.45 9.77
C GLU A 197 -24.63 12.21 9.34
N GLY A 198 -24.50 11.08 10.06
CA GLY A 198 -25.57 10.07 10.01
C GLY A 198 -25.19 8.60 10.17
N VAL A 199 -23.94 8.23 10.41
CA VAL A 199 -23.65 6.86 10.90
C VAL A 199 -23.33 6.97 12.38
N GLU A 200 -24.35 6.78 13.21
CA GLU A 200 -24.18 6.59 14.66
C GLU A 200 -23.11 5.50 14.87
N ILE A 201 -21.95 5.92 15.34
CA ILE A 201 -20.90 5.00 15.74
C ILE A 201 -21.44 4.32 17.00
N SER A 202 -21.69 3.01 16.92
CA SER A 202 -22.13 2.22 18.07
C SER A 202 -21.28 2.54 19.31
N GLU A 203 -21.91 2.69 20.47
CA GLU A 203 -21.21 2.91 21.74
C GLU A 203 -20.13 1.83 22.00
N THR A 204 -20.39 0.59 21.57
CA THR A 204 -19.43 -0.51 21.69
C THR A 204 -18.18 -0.26 20.84
N GLU A 205 -18.32 0.33 19.66
CA GLU A 205 -17.19 0.72 18.84
C GLU A 205 -16.42 1.86 19.49
N LEU A 206 -17.10 2.89 20.02
CA LEU A 206 -16.44 4.00 20.74
C LEU A 206 -15.64 3.51 21.95
N ARG A 207 -16.19 2.59 22.75
CA ARG A 207 -15.51 1.99 23.91
C ARG A 207 -14.31 1.14 23.49
N PHE A 208 -14.43 0.34 22.43
CA PHE A 208 -13.31 -0.42 21.89
C PHE A 208 -12.18 0.51 21.38
N ARG A 209 -12.55 1.61 20.72
CA ARG A 209 -11.60 2.62 20.24
C ARG A 209 -10.86 3.29 21.40
N ALA A 210 -11.57 3.66 22.47
CA ALA A 210 -11.00 4.24 23.67
C ALA A 210 -10.07 3.26 24.40
N LEU A 211 -10.46 1.99 24.53
CA LEU A 211 -9.63 0.95 25.14
C LEU A 211 -8.32 0.76 24.36
N LEU A 212 -8.38 0.71 23.04
CA LEU A 212 -7.19 0.63 22.19
C LEU A 212 -6.28 1.86 22.34
N GLU A 213 -6.85 3.04 22.56
CA GLU A 213 -6.06 4.26 22.77
C GLU A 213 -5.36 4.27 24.14
N VAL A 214 -6.05 3.84 25.19
CA VAL A 214 -5.48 3.73 26.55
C VAL A 214 -4.40 2.65 26.62
N VAL A 215 -4.64 1.48 26.00
CA VAL A 215 -3.69 0.35 26.07
C VAL A 215 -2.42 0.61 25.27
N PHE A 216 -2.52 1.27 24.13
CA PHE A 216 -1.39 1.39 23.19
C PHE A 216 -0.80 2.81 23.11
N GLY A 217 -1.40 3.82 23.77
CA GLY A 217 -1.00 5.23 23.68
C GLY A 217 -1.25 5.88 22.32
N ALA A 218 -1.30 5.08 21.24
CA ALA A 218 -1.66 5.49 19.90
C ALA A 218 -2.55 4.42 19.26
N ARG A 219 -3.85 4.70 19.13
CA ARG A 219 -4.84 3.72 18.66
C ARG A 219 -4.41 3.06 17.33
N PRO A 220 -4.19 1.73 17.26
CA PRO A 220 -3.92 1.04 16.02
C PRO A 220 -5.12 1.11 15.07
N ARG A 221 -4.86 1.28 13.78
CA ARG A 221 -5.90 1.34 12.75
C ARG A 221 -6.56 -0.04 12.62
N THR A 222 -7.80 -0.15 13.09
CA THR A 222 -8.57 -1.41 13.13
C THR A 222 -8.62 -2.14 11.80
N LYS A 223 -8.76 -1.40 10.70
CA LYS A 223 -8.80 -1.97 9.34
C LYS A 223 -7.47 -2.59 8.90
N GLU A 224 -6.35 -2.06 9.39
CA GLU A 224 -5.01 -2.59 9.09
C GLU A 224 -4.74 -3.88 9.85
N PHE A 225 -4.94 -3.88 11.18
CA PHE A 225 -4.59 -5.04 12.01
C PHE A 225 -5.65 -6.16 12.03
N LEU A 226 -6.93 -5.86 11.82
CA LEU A 226 -7.99 -6.88 11.84
C LEU A 226 -8.18 -7.58 10.49
N LEU A 227 -7.96 -6.87 9.38
CA LEU A 227 -8.26 -7.38 8.04
C LEU A 227 -7.03 -7.37 7.14
N GLY A 228 -6.42 -6.20 6.92
CA GLY A 228 -5.36 -6.05 5.93
C GLY A 228 -4.11 -6.90 6.21
N HIS A 229 -3.37 -6.60 7.28
CA HIS A 229 -2.13 -7.32 7.61
C HIS A 229 -2.35 -8.84 7.83
N PRO A 230 -3.39 -9.30 8.55
CA PRO A 230 -3.69 -10.73 8.64
C PRO A 230 -3.96 -11.36 7.28
N ALA A 231 -4.73 -10.73 6.40
CA ALA A 231 -5.03 -11.28 5.07
C ALA A 231 -3.76 -11.41 4.22
N LEU A 232 -2.87 -10.41 4.23
CA LEU A 232 -1.60 -10.51 3.50
C LEU A 232 -0.70 -11.62 4.04
N LEU A 233 -0.65 -11.81 5.36
CA LEU A 233 0.08 -12.93 5.97
C LEU A 233 -0.54 -14.27 5.58
N LEU A 234 -1.87 -14.38 5.62
CA LEU A 234 -2.58 -15.59 5.20
C LEU A 234 -2.35 -15.89 3.71
N ALA A 235 -2.22 -14.88 2.85
CA ALA A 235 -1.84 -15.06 1.45
C ALA A 235 -0.44 -15.69 1.33
N ALA A 236 0.51 -15.22 2.14
CA ALA A 236 1.87 -15.76 2.21
C ALA A 236 1.92 -17.20 2.75
N LEU A 237 1.12 -17.49 3.77
CA LEU A 237 0.98 -18.85 4.32
C LEU A 237 0.26 -19.80 3.34
N ALA A 238 -0.75 -19.31 2.62
CA ALA A 238 -1.41 -20.07 1.56
C ALA A 238 -0.43 -20.41 0.43
N ALA A 239 0.39 -19.44 0.00
CA ALA A 239 1.44 -19.65 -0.99
C ALA A 239 2.49 -20.68 -0.50
N TRP A 240 2.95 -20.56 0.75
CA TRP A 240 3.86 -21.53 1.38
C TRP A 240 3.29 -22.96 1.38
N ARG A 241 1.97 -23.09 1.59
CA ARG A 241 1.27 -24.39 1.63
C ARG A 241 0.73 -24.85 0.27
N GLY A 242 1.09 -24.18 -0.83
CA GLY A 242 0.63 -24.54 -2.17
C GLY A 242 -0.88 -24.31 -2.42
N ARG A 243 -1.58 -23.58 -1.54
CA ARG A 243 -3.01 -23.29 -1.66
C ARG A 243 -3.27 -22.08 -2.57
N GLN A 244 -2.87 -22.20 -3.84
CA GLN A 244 -2.82 -21.08 -4.81
C GLN A 244 -4.17 -20.38 -5.01
N ALA A 245 -5.29 -21.09 -4.92
CA ALA A 245 -6.64 -20.52 -5.04
C ALA A 245 -6.93 -19.39 -4.02
N TRP A 246 -6.30 -19.43 -2.85
CA TRP A 246 -6.50 -18.44 -1.78
C TRP A 246 -5.49 -17.28 -1.84
N VAL A 247 -4.41 -17.40 -2.61
CA VAL A 247 -3.32 -16.41 -2.62
C VAL A 247 -3.79 -15.07 -3.18
N ALA A 248 -4.36 -15.07 -4.39
CA ALA A 248 -4.87 -13.86 -5.04
C ALA A 248 -5.92 -13.10 -4.20
N PRO A 249 -7.00 -13.73 -3.71
CA PRO A 249 -8.02 -13.00 -2.96
C PRO A 249 -7.50 -12.44 -1.62
N LEU A 250 -6.72 -13.22 -0.87
CA LEU A 250 -6.14 -12.78 0.39
C LEU A 250 -5.10 -11.67 0.19
N TYR A 251 -4.32 -11.73 -0.88
CA TYR A 251 -3.38 -10.68 -1.27
C TYR A 251 -4.10 -9.35 -1.56
N LEU A 252 -5.18 -9.37 -2.35
CA LEU A 252 -5.94 -8.15 -2.67
C LEU A 252 -6.60 -7.55 -1.44
N LEU A 253 -7.17 -8.36 -0.55
CA LEU A 253 -7.69 -7.90 0.73
C LEU A 253 -6.54 -7.33 1.59
N GLY A 254 -5.38 -7.97 1.58
CA GLY A 254 -4.20 -7.51 2.31
C GLY A 254 -3.66 -6.17 1.84
N MET A 255 -3.76 -5.88 0.53
CA MET A 255 -3.36 -4.60 -0.04
C MET A 255 -4.19 -3.43 0.47
N VAL A 256 -5.43 -3.64 0.93
CA VAL A 256 -6.22 -2.60 1.61
C VAL A 256 -5.51 -2.13 2.88
N GLY A 257 -4.90 -3.03 3.64
CA GLY A 257 -4.08 -2.71 4.81
C GLY A 257 -2.84 -1.91 4.45
N VAL A 258 -2.06 -2.40 3.47
CA VAL A 258 -0.82 -1.76 3.01
C VAL A 258 -1.06 -0.32 2.56
N VAL A 259 -2.13 -0.10 1.81
CA VAL A 259 -2.52 1.22 1.31
C VAL A 259 -3.06 2.11 2.44
N SER A 260 -3.80 1.56 3.41
CA SER A 260 -4.21 2.28 4.62
C SER A 260 -2.99 2.73 5.44
N THR A 261 -1.96 1.90 5.54
CA THR A 261 -0.71 2.24 6.23
C THR A 261 -0.08 3.50 5.64
N LEU A 262 0.04 3.61 4.31
CA LEU A 262 0.54 4.84 3.69
C LEU A 262 -0.36 6.05 4.01
N ASN A 263 -1.68 5.86 3.93
CA ASN A 263 -2.64 6.92 4.26
C ASN A 263 -2.50 7.43 5.71
N THR A 264 -2.05 6.61 6.65
CA THR A 264 -1.77 7.06 8.03
C THR A 264 -0.72 8.19 8.06
N PHE A 265 0.25 8.19 7.14
CA PHE A 265 1.26 9.24 7.02
C PHE A 265 0.77 10.48 6.25
N CYS A 266 -0.32 10.37 5.50
CA CYS A 266 -0.93 11.52 4.81
C CYS A 266 -1.69 12.45 5.78
N HIS A 267 -1.92 12.03 7.02
CA HIS A 267 -2.53 12.83 8.08
C HIS A 267 -1.46 13.62 8.86
N LEU A 268 -0.93 14.66 8.22
CA LEU A 268 0.21 15.45 8.71
C LEU A 268 -0.04 16.19 10.03
N HIS A 269 -1.30 16.38 10.43
CA HIS A 269 -1.65 16.93 11.75
C HIS A 269 -1.34 15.97 12.89
N THR A 270 -1.21 14.67 12.61
CA THR A 270 -0.77 13.67 13.59
C THR A 270 0.77 13.67 13.63
N PRO A 271 1.41 13.78 14.81
CA PRO A 271 2.87 13.70 14.92
C PRO A 271 3.42 12.43 14.27
N LEU A 272 4.57 12.54 13.58
CA LEU A 272 5.17 11.41 12.87
C LEU A 272 5.44 10.21 13.80
N THR A 273 5.88 10.49 15.03
CA THR A 273 6.11 9.45 16.06
C THR A 273 4.85 8.66 16.36
N GLN A 274 3.70 9.33 16.44
CA GLN A 274 2.40 8.70 16.65
C GLN A 274 1.98 7.85 15.45
N SER A 275 2.16 8.35 14.22
CA SER A 275 1.88 7.58 13.00
C SER A 275 2.74 6.32 12.91
N LEU A 276 4.04 6.41 13.22
CA LEU A 276 4.96 5.26 13.27
C LEU A 276 4.54 4.23 14.31
N LEU A 277 4.20 4.68 15.53
CA LEU A 277 3.78 3.79 16.62
C LEU A 277 2.47 3.07 16.27
N ARG A 278 1.51 3.76 15.67
CA ARG A 278 0.24 3.17 15.19
C ARG A 278 0.48 2.10 14.14
N THR A 279 1.34 2.37 13.16
CA THR A 279 1.69 1.39 12.12
C THR A 279 2.41 0.19 12.71
N PHE A 280 3.35 0.40 13.63
CA PHE A 280 4.03 -0.70 14.32
C PHE A 280 3.03 -1.57 15.08
N HIS A 281 2.14 -0.96 15.88
CA HIS A 281 1.10 -1.68 16.59
C HIS A 281 0.18 -2.47 15.67
N ALA A 282 -0.25 -1.87 14.56
CA ALA A 282 -1.08 -2.56 13.58
C ALA A 282 -0.36 -3.73 12.90
N LEU A 283 0.97 -3.64 12.71
CA LEU A 283 1.76 -4.67 12.05
C LEU A 283 1.98 -5.90 12.92
N TRP A 284 2.41 -5.73 14.18
CA TRP A 284 2.64 -6.88 15.06
C TRP A 284 1.32 -7.54 15.47
N LEU A 285 0.27 -6.76 15.80
CA LEU A 285 -1.06 -7.31 16.10
C LEU A 285 -1.64 -8.06 14.90
N GLY A 286 -1.51 -7.50 13.71
CA GLY A 286 -1.95 -8.16 12.48
C GLY A 286 -1.17 -9.44 12.18
N THR A 287 0.12 -9.47 12.52
CA THR A 287 0.94 -10.69 12.45
C THR A 287 0.41 -11.75 13.40
N VAL A 288 0.22 -11.42 14.67
CA VAL A 288 -0.32 -12.35 15.69
C VAL A 288 -1.68 -12.88 15.28
N LEU A 289 -2.60 -12.00 14.86
CA LEU A 289 -3.94 -12.41 14.45
C LEU A 289 -3.91 -13.31 13.21
N GLY A 290 -3.10 -12.98 12.20
CA GLY A 290 -2.95 -13.84 11.01
C GLY A 290 -2.40 -15.22 11.35
N LEU A 291 -1.47 -15.31 12.31
CA LEU A 291 -0.95 -16.59 12.82
C LEU A 291 -2.01 -17.39 13.59
N LEU A 292 -2.82 -16.73 14.42
CA LEU A 292 -3.91 -17.36 15.16
C LEU A 292 -4.97 -17.93 14.21
N VAL A 293 -5.42 -17.13 13.24
CA VAL A 293 -6.37 -17.58 12.21
C VAL A 293 -5.81 -18.77 11.45
N TYR A 294 -4.53 -18.71 11.07
CA TYR A 294 -3.86 -19.82 10.41
C TYR A 294 -3.79 -21.08 11.27
N ALA A 295 -3.49 -20.96 12.57
CA ALA A 295 -3.41 -22.09 13.49
C ALA A 295 -4.77 -22.78 13.66
N VAL A 296 -5.85 -22.01 13.78
CA VAL A 296 -7.23 -22.53 13.90
C VAL A 296 -7.72 -23.14 12.59
N ALA A 297 -7.42 -22.52 11.45
CA ALA A 297 -7.83 -23.01 10.13
C ALA A 297 -6.99 -24.20 9.62
N ARG A 298 -5.93 -24.58 10.35
CA ARG A 298 -5.10 -25.72 9.97
C ARG A 298 -5.89 -26.99 10.32
N PRO A 299 -6.20 -27.86 9.34
CA PRO A 299 -6.83 -29.13 9.67
C PRO A 299 -5.92 -29.88 10.65
N LYS A 300 -6.49 -30.42 11.74
CA LYS A 300 -5.77 -31.34 12.62
C LYS A 300 -5.21 -32.46 11.74
N GLN A 301 -3.90 -32.50 11.58
CA GLN A 301 -3.26 -33.68 11.02
C GLN A 301 -3.55 -34.81 12.01
N GLY A 302 -4.10 -35.92 11.50
CA GLY A 302 -4.75 -36.96 12.29
C GLY A 302 -3.98 -37.39 13.55
N GLU A 303 -4.72 -37.52 14.64
CA GLU A 303 -4.42 -38.52 15.65
C GLU A 303 -4.71 -39.89 15.00
N GLY A 304 -3.69 -40.76 14.92
CA GLY A 304 -3.82 -42.20 14.66
C GLY A 304 -3.98 -42.60 13.20
#